data_AF-A0A8J4CTW2-F1
#
_entry.id   AF-A0A8J4CTW2-F1
#
_cell.length_a   1.000
_cell.length_b   1.000
_cell.length_c   1.000
_cell.angle_alpha   90.00
_cell.angle_beta   90.00
_cell.angle_gamma   90.00
#
_symmetry.space_group_name_H-M   'P 1'
#
loop_
_entity.id
_entity.type
_entity.pdbx_description
1 polymer ?
#
loop_
_entity_poly.entity_id
_entity_poly.type
_entity_poly.pdbx_seq_one_letter_code
_entity_poly.pdbx_strand_id
1 'polypeptide(L)'
;MAPTATAAASYSLLDVLGSCNLKELHLKRADGNRTMDFLHKTCIVKKLIPSNAPAGNSYQCYVAVFDAALNGGLGLWILDYVEVVCADRYLTSSDPLEAQLLDGGFVKDWAQGRLKRAEDVIEAALGSDAALSTFQSSQLQQQLAQMRMLVSVLRSLDRIRTVAAGGMWAGTSTSPVASTDAVPDRLSVKGDLQRAILLEQALQVMDWFARQHLLGPGSNPGRFGAHMEWRRLVSRRTAKAPHRPIFLDELVQSLELRSSYPELSKAQMLKSVLLKSRDVDAATWRNKLALLLYYMMDAAVLDSGPGQGGPWGPRFQDAVEDMRRTFRLSASDVAVWQCYFLLDCSSPASTEAEDPFLARACALLTSYVTECTPFSFIEVLLALDRPDVALALDRGQSGSEPGGTKAPASTSGRCGRPLEQTLTLMNVRLRCGLMADALILLRQHTADLAARGKTETEVRSQTRVLLRHLAQWAKDADKVAGTAEVAGPDATRGGGWLNRLTELPLNATGGLVRNASTDVSSRVQVVYPSTIVWVSRKTHSSCDIVRCLPAPLFKSAGASLPSAHVLLHFQCALCPASAILHLLV
;
A
#
# COMPACT_ATOMS: atom_id res chain seq x y z
N MET A 1 43.95 9.13 11.49
CA MET A 1 44.32 7.84 10.87
C MET A 1 45.02 8.14 9.56
N ALA A 2 46.32 7.81 9.44
CA ALA A 2 47.02 7.94 8.16
C ALA A 2 46.43 6.93 7.16
N PRO A 3 46.17 7.31 5.90
CA PRO A 3 45.70 6.38 4.89
C PRO A 3 46.71 5.24 4.76
N THR A 4 46.22 4.00 4.72
CA THR A 4 47.05 2.83 4.44
C THR A 4 47.77 3.03 3.09
N ALA A 5 49.00 2.54 2.95
CA ALA A 5 49.82 2.75 1.75
C ALA A 5 49.12 2.32 0.43
N THR A 6 48.16 1.40 0.50
CA THR A 6 47.28 1.02 -0.61
C THR A 6 46.32 2.13 -1.04
N ALA A 7 45.81 2.94 -0.10
CA ALA A 7 44.96 4.09 -0.41
C ALA A 7 45.75 5.24 -1.07
N ALA A 8 46.99 5.48 -0.66
CA ALA A 8 47.84 6.51 -1.27
C ALA A 8 48.22 6.17 -2.73
N ALA A 9 48.45 4.88 -3.02
CA ALA A 9 48.74 4.42 -4.38
C ALA A 9 47.53 4.54 -5.33
N SER A 10 46.31 4.31 -4.82
CA SER A 10 45.09 4.51 -5.62
C SER A 10 44.86 5.99 -5.96
N TYR A 11 45.10 6.94 -5.06
CA TYR A 11 44.94 8.38 -5.36
C TYR A 11 45.75 8.85 -6.58
N SER A 12 47.05 8.52 -6.65
CA SER A 12 47.90 8.92 -7.80
C SER A 12 47.44 8.37 -9.17
N LEU A 13 46.57 7.36 -9.16
CA LEU A 13 46.10 6.66 -10.34
C LEU A 13 44.73 7.17 -10.79
N LEU A 14 43.87 7.49 -9.81
CA LEU A 14 42.65 8.22 -10.07
C LEU A 14 42.95 9.54 -10.79
N ASP A 15 44.09 10.17 -10.48
CA ASP A 15 44.57 11.37 -11.16
C ASP A 15 44.90 11.13 -12.64
N VAL A 16 45.45 9.96 -13.00
CA VAL A 16 45.75 9.63 -14.41
C VAL A 16 44.46 9.43 -15.19
N LEU A 17 43.48 8.70 -14.65
CA LEU A 17 42.19 8.53 -15.30
C LEU A 17 41.41 9.85 -15.37
N GLY A 18 41.43 10.63 -14.29
CA GLY A 18 40.75 11.92 -14.19
C GLY A 18 41.35 13.03 -15.05
N SER A 19 42.64 12.96 -15.40
CA SER A 19 43.31 13.93 -16.27
C SER A 19 43.23 13.58 -17.76
N CYS A 20 42.72 12.39 -18.12
CA CYS A 20 42.59 12.00 -19.52
C CYS A 20 41.47 12.76 -20.22
N ASN A 21 41.78 13.31 -21.40
CA ASN A 21 40.75 13.86 -22.29
C ASN A 21 39.88 12.71 -22.84
N LEU A 22 38.63 12.65 -22.40
CA LEU A 22 37.69 11.58 -22.75
C LEU A 22 37.49 11.45 -24.27
N LYS A 23 37.52 12.56 -25.02
CA LYS A 23 37.34 12.55 -26.48
C LYS A 23 38.51 11.91 -27.22
N GLU A 24 39.70 11.90 -26.61
CA GLU A 24 40.91 11.32 -27.21
C GLU A 24 41.14 9.85 -26.82
N LEU A 25 40.24 9.25 -26.03
CA LEU A 25 40.40 7.87 -25.56
C LEU A 25 40.38 6.85 -26.71
N HIS A 26 39.64 7.15 -27.77
CA HIS A 26 39.42 6.24 -28.90
C HIS A 26 40.32 6.53 -30.09
N LEU A 27 40.90 7.73 -30.16
CA LEU A 27 41.73 8.13 -31.28
C LEU A 27 43.00 7.26 -31.32
N LYS A 28 43.21 6.62 -32.46
CA LYS A 28 44.49 5.98 -32.78
C LYS A 28 45.54 7.08 -32.90
N ARG A 29 46.59 7.00 -32.07
CA ARG A 29 47.75 7.88 -32.20
C ARG A 29 48.60 7.45 -33.40
N ALA A 30 49.54 8.31 -33.80
CA ALA A 30 50.48 8.02 -34.89
C ALA A 30 51.25 6.69 -34.67
N ASP A 31 51.45 6.30 -33.42
CA ASP A 31 52.14 5.07 -33.00
C ASP A 31 51.28 3.80 -33.17
N GLY A 32 50.05 3.92 -33.67
CA GLY A 32 49.08 2.82 -33.82
C GLY A 32 48.40 2.39 -32.53
N ASN A 33 48.91 2.78 -31.36
CA ASN A 33 48.31 2.52 -30.06
C ASN A 33 47.18 3.52 -29.75
N ARG A 34 46.11 3.04 -29.10
CA ARG A 34 45.06 3.92 -28.56
C ARG A 34 45.42 4.38 -27.15
N THR A 35 44.94 5.55 -26.76
CA THR A 35 45.11 6.07 -25.38
C THR A 35 44.58 5.08 -24.34
N MET A 36 43.52 4.33 -24.66
CA MET A 36 42.99 3.28 -23.77
C MET A 36 43.90 2.06 -23.62
N ASP A 37 44.70 1.68 -24.61
CA ASP A 37 45.69 0.60 -24.46
C ASP A 37 46.79 1.01 -23.47
N PHE A 38 47.18 2.29 -23.51
CA PHE A 38 48.09 2.87 -22.53
C PHE A 38 47.48 2.87 -21.13
N LEU A 39 46.23 3.31 -20.99
CA LEU A 39 45.51 3.27 -19.70
C LEU A 39 45.40 1.86 -19.15
N HIS A 40 45.07 0.87 -19.98
CA HIS A 40 45.02 -0.53 -19.58
C HIS A 40 46.37 -1.03 -19.06
N LYS A 41 47.47 -0.76 -19.78
CA LYS A 41 48.83 -1.10 -19.32
C LYS A 41 49.16 -0.42 -18.00
N THR A 42 48.82 0.86 -17.84
CA THR A 42 49.03 1.60 -16.58
C THR A 42 48.22 1.00 -15.43
N CYS A 43 46.96 0.61 -15.66
CA CYS A 43 46.12 -0.07 -14.68
C CYS A 43 46.70 -1.44 -14.24
N ILE A 44 47.32 -2.20 -15.17
CA ILE A 44 48.03 -3.45 -14.85
C ILE A 44 49.27 -3.17 -14.00
N VAL A 45 50.13 -2.23 -14.42
CA VAL A 45 51.38 -1.88 -13.71
C VAL A 45 51.09 -1.47 -12.26
N LYS A 46 49.95 -0.81 -12.05
CA LYS A 46 49.50 -0.35 -10.75
C LYS A 46 48.62 -1.36 -9.99
N LYS A 47 48.44 -2.57 -10.52
CA LYS A 47 47.70 -3.68 -9.89
C LYS A 47 46.21 -3.44 -9.66
N LEU A 48 45.57 -2.56 -10.44
CA LEU A 48 44.10 -2.43 -10.43
C LEU A 48 43.42 -3.49 -11.27
N ILE A 49 44.07 -3.85 -12.38
CA ILE A 49 43.70 -4.98 -13.21
C ILE A 49 44.68 -6.10 -12.83
N PRO A 50 44.21 -7.32 -12.54
CA PRO A 50 45.12 -8.40 -12.17
C PRO A 50 46.05 -8.71 -13.36
N SER A 51 47.31 -9.01 -13.09
CA SER A 51 48.35 -9.17 -14.11
C SER A 51 48.12 -10.35 -15.05
N ASN A 52 47.24 -11.28 -14.67
CA ASN A 52 46.79 -12.40 -15.49
C ASN A 52 45.54 -12.07 -16.33
N ALA A 53 45.03 -10.84 -16.30
CA ALA A 53 43.98 -10.41 -17.20
C ALA A 53 44.49 -10.60 -18.63
N PRO A 54 43.77 -11.38 -19.47
CA PRO A 54 44.23 -11.64 -20.82
C PRO A 54 44.43 -10.30 -21.52
N ALA A 55 45.58 -10.14 -22.19
CA ALA A 55 45.81 -9.06 -23.15
C ALA A 55 44.98 -9.33 -24.41
N GLY A 56 43.66 -9.44 -24.20
CA GLY A 56 42.69 -9.85 -25.20
C GLY A 56 42.47 -8.79 -26.26
N ASN A 57 41.39 -8.95 -27.02
CA ASN A 57 40.96 -7.94 -27.98
C ASN A 57 40.78 -6.58 -27.28
N SER A 58 40.91 -5.48 -28.02
CA SER A 58 40.81 -4.12 -27.44
C SER A 58 39.54 -3.95 -26.61
N TYR A 59 38.42 -4.57 -27.03
CA TYR A 59 37.17 -4.65 -26.27
C TYR A 59 37.35 -5.10 -24.81
N GLN A 60 38.06 -6.21 -24.56
CA GLN A 60 38.32 -6.72 -23.21
C GLN A 60 39.17 -5.74 -22.39
N CYS A 61 40.14 -5.07 -23.02
CA CYS A 61 40.93 -4.03 -22.35
C CYS A 61 40.04 -2.87 -21.89
N TYR A 62 39.10 -2.39 -22.72
CA TYR A 62 38.16 -1.34 -22.32
C TYR A 62 37.28 -1.77 -21.15
N VAL A 63 36.73 -3.00 -21.20
CA VAL A 63 35.91 -3.56 -20.10
C VAL A 63 36.71 -3.59 -18.80
N ALA A 64 37.97 -4.02 -18.85
CA ALA A 64 38.82 -4.10 -17.67
C ALA A 64 39.16 -2.71 -17.09
N VAL A 65 39.34 -1.68 -17.93
CA VAL A 65 39.54 -0.29 -17.47
C VAL A 65 38.26 0.26 -16.82
N PHE A 66 37.08 0.03 -17.41
CA PHE A 66 35.80 0.45 -16.82
C PHE A 66 35.53 -0.27 -15.50
N ASP A 67 35.85 -1.57 -15.41
CA ASP A 67 35.79 -2.34 -14.18
C ASP A 67 36.73 -1.79 -13.10
N ALA A 68 37.96 -1.45 -13.47
CA ALA A 68 38.94 -0.83 -12.57
C ALA A 68 38.48 0.56 -12.09
N ALA A 69 37.94 1.39 -12.99
CA ALA A 69 37.41 2.71 -12.67
C ALA A 69 36.24 2.60 -11.69
N LEU A 70 35.25 1.75 -11.98
CA LEU A 70 34.09 1.54 -11.11
C LEU A 70 34.49 0.97 -9.74
N ASN A 71 35.40 -0.01 -9.72
CA ASN A 71 35.91 -0.59 -8.48
C ASN A 71 36.72 0.39 -7.64
N GLY A 72 37.44 1.32 -8.29
CA GLY A 72 38.21 2.40 -7.67
C GLY A 72 37.39 3.63 -7.27
N GLY A 73 36.07 3.62 -7.46
CA GLY A 73 35.20 4.74 -7.09
C GLY A 73 35.11 5.86 -8.14
N LEU A 74 35.68 5.68 -9.35
CA LEU A 74 35.55 6.60 -10.48
C LEU A 74 34.30 6.32 -11.33
N GLY A 75 33.17 5.99 -10.70
CA GLY A 75 31.93 5.83 -11.44
C GLY A 75 31.53 7.11 -12.19
N LEU A 76 31.91 8.28 -11.67
CA LEU A 76 31.62 9.57 -12.31
C LEU A 76 32.38 9.75 -13.62
N TRP A 77 33.61 9.26 -13.72
CA TRP A 77 34.37 9.28 -14.97
C TRP A 77 33.67 8.48 -16.08
N ILE A 78 33.02 7.37 -15.73
CA ILE A 78 32.21 6.58 -16.68
C ILE A 78 30.94 7.34 -17.08
N LEU A 79 30.33 8.07 -16.14
CA LEU A 79 29.18 8.92 -16.43
C LEU A 79 29.57 10.09 -17.37
N ASP A 80 30.69 10.76 -17.09
CA ASP A 80 31.25 11.82 -17.93
C ASP A 80 31.60 11.28 -19.32
N TYR A 81 32.13 10.06 -19.41
CA TYR A 81 32.34 9.39 -20.69
C TYR A 81 31.04 9.28 -21.48
N VAL A 82 29.94 8.83 -20.86
CA VAL A 82 28.64 8.73 -21.52
C VAL A 82 28.14 10.11 -21.96
N GLU A 83 28.26 11.12 -21.11
CA GLU A 83 27.76 12.47 -21.40
C GLU A 83 28.61 13.24 -22.43
N VAL A 84 29.93 13.03 -22.45
CA VAL A 84 30.86 13.78 -23.32
C VAL A 84 31.12 13.05 -24.63
N VAL A 85 31.21 11.72 -24.59
CA VAL A 85 31.55 10.90 -25.75
C VAL A 85 30.29 10.35 -26.40
N CYS A 86 29.42 9.67 -25.63
CA CYS A 86 28.25 9.01 -26.21
C CYS A 86 27.12 9.97 -26.60
N ALA A 87 27.04 11.15 -25.98
CA ALA A 87 26.04 12.15 -26.32
C ALA A 87 26.43 13.04 -27.53
N ASP A 88 27.71 13.05 -27.91
CA ASP A 88 28.23 13.94 -28.95
C ASP A 88 27.95 13.36 -30.34
N ARG A 89 26.91 13.90 -30.99
CA ARG A 89 26.48 13.47 -32.34
C ARG A 89 27.48 13.78 -33.44
N TYR A 90 28.45 14.66 -33.17
CA TYR A 90 29.45 15.05 -34.16
C TYR A 90 30.67 14.11 -34.13
N LEU A 91 30.81 13.27 -33.11
CA LEU A 91 31.82 12.24 -33.07
C LEU A 91 31.36 11.02 -33.87
N THR A 92 31.98 10.80 -35.03
CA THR A 92 31.75 9.62 -35.87
C THR A 92 33.09 8.99 -36.23
N SER A 93 33.13 7.66 -36.32
CA SER A 93 34.30 6.92 -36.81
C SER A 93 33.88 5.90 -37.87
N SER A 94 34.76 5.65 -38.84
CA SER A 94 34.60 4.57 -39.83
C SER A 94 35.03 3.20 -39.29
N ASP A 95 35.76 3.15 -38.18
CA ASP A 95 36.13 1.90 -37.50
C ASP A 95 34.92 1.39 -36.71
N PRO A 96 34.41 0.17 -36.97
CA PRO A 96 33.20 -0.35 -36.32
C PRO A 96 33.33 -0.44 -34.79
N LEU A 97 34.53 -0.70 -34.27
CA LEU A 97 34.77 -0.75 -32.83
C LEU A 97 34.71 0.65 -32.21
N GLU A 98 35.28 1.65 -32.88
CA GLU A 98 35.20 3.04 -32.41
C GLU A 98 33.77 3.56 -32.53
N ALA A 99 33.06 3.26 -33.61
CA ALA A 99 31.65 3.58 -33.75
C ALA A 99 30.80 3.01 -32.61
N GLN A 100 31.05 1.76 -32.17
CA GLN A 100 30.37 1.15 -31.02
C GLN A 100 30.76 1.77 -29.66
N LEU A 101 31.96 2.37 -29.57
CA LEU A 101 32.39 3.09 -28.36
C LEU A 101 31.73 4.48 -28.28
N LEU A 102 31.53 5.11 -29.44
CA LEU A 102 30.88 6.41 -29.59
C LEU A 102 29.35 6.34 -29.48
N ASP A 103 28.70 5.26 -29.95
CA ASP A 103 27.24 5.14 -29.92
C ASP A 103 26.66 4.75 -28.55
N GLY A 104 27.52 4.46 -27.56
CA GLY A 104 27.13 4.01 -26.22
C GLY A 104 26.74 2.52 -26.13
N GLY A 105 26.74 1.80 -27.25
CA GLY A 105 26.49 0.36 -27.30
C GLY A 105 27.51 -0.42 -26.47
N PHE A 106 28.78 -0.02 -26.50
CA PHE A 106 29.80 -0.59 -25.61
C PHE A 106 29.44 -0.44 -24.12
N VAL A 107 29.02 0.76 -23.70
CA VAL A 107 28.71 1.04 -22.29
C VAL A 107 27.49 0.24 -21.85
N LYS A 108 26.50 0.08 -22.73
CA LYS A 108 25.36 -0.81 -22.51
C LYS A 108 25.81 -2.26 -22.31
N ASP A 109 26.62 -2.81 -23.22
CA ASP A 109 27.09 -4.20 -23.13
C ASP A 109 27.93 -4.45 -21.86
N TRP A 110 28.80 -3.48 -21.51
CA TRP A 110 29.54 -3.49 -20.24
C TRP A 110 28.60 -3.46 -19.03
N ALA A 111 27.61 -2.57 -19.03
CA ALA A 111 26.64 -2.45 -17.95
C ALA A 111 25.84 -3.73 -17.76
N GLN A 112 25.39 -4.37 -18.84
CA GLN A 112 24.72 -5.67 -18.81
C GLN A 112 25.59 -6.76 -18.19
N GLY A 113 26.87 -6.80 -18.57
CA GLY A 113 27.86 -7.69 -17.96
C GLY A 113 27.99 -7.47 -16.45
N ARG A 114 27.98 -6.22 -16.00
CA ARG A 114 28.03 -5.87 -14.56
C ARG A 114 26.75 -6.24 -13.83
N LEU A 115 25.58 -5.98 -14.42
CA LEU A 115 24.30 -6.39 -13.84
C LEU A 115 24.21 -7.90 -13.69
N LYS A 116 24.74 -8.66 -14.65
CA LYS A 116 24.81 -10.13 -14.55
C LYS A 116 25.68 -10.58 -13.39
N ARG A 117 26.92 -10.08 -13.30
CA ARG A 117 27.81 -10.44 -12.18
C ARG A 117 27.23 -10.04 -10.82
N ALA A 118 26.58 -8.87 -10.73
CA ALA A 118 25.95 -8.43 -9.49
C ALA A 118 24.76 -9.31 -9.10
N GLU A 119 23.92 -9.71 -10.06
CA GLU A 119 22.84 -10.68 -9.82
C GLU A 119 23.41 -12.03 -9.36
N ASP A 120 24.43 -12.57 -10.03
CA ASP A 120 25.08 -13.83 -9.64
C ASP A 120 25.65 -13.77 -8.21
N VAL A 121 26.27 -12.65 -7.83
CA VAL A 121 26.80 -12.43 -6.47
C VAL A 121 25.69 -12.36 -5.43
N ILE A 122 24.60 -11.64 -5.71
CA ILE A 122 23.45 -11.54 -4.80
C ILE A 122 22.74 -12.89 -4.69
N GLU A 123 22.55 -13.61 -5.80
CA GLU A 123 21.95 -14.94 -5.79
C GLU A 123 22.79 -15.95 -5.01
N ALA A 124 24.11 -15.90 -5.15
CA ALA A 124 25.03 -16.74 -4.37
C ALA A 124 24.97 -16.40 -2.87
N ALA A 125 24.97 -15.11 -2.53
CA ALA A 125 24.84 -14.66 -1.13
C ALA A 125 23.49 -15.07 -0.52
N LEU A 126 22.40 -14.99 -1.29
CA LEU A 126 21.05 -15.39 -0.87
C LEU A 126 20.76 -16.89 -1.03
N GLY A 127 21.75 -17.70 -1.44
CA GLY A 127 21.60 -19.15 -1.59
C GLY A 127 21.52 -19.89 -0.25
N SER A 128 22.13 -19.35 0.80
CA SER A 128 22.09 -19.91 2.15
C SER A 128 22.32 -18.83 3.21
N ASP A 129 21.82 -19.04 4.44
CA ASP A 129 22.06 -18.11 5.54
C ASP A 129 23.57 -18.02 5.90
N ALA A 130 24.33 -19.12 5.71
CA ALA A 130 25.77 -19.12 5.89
C ALA A 130 26.49 -18.20 4.88
N ALA A 131 26.16 -18.30 3.59
CA ALA A 131 26.71 -17.42 2.56
C ALA A 131 26.29 -15.95 2.77
N LEU A 132 25.07 -15.73 3.25
CA LEU A 132 24.60 -14.39 3.59
C LEU A 132 25.37 -13.79 4.76
N SER A 133 25.74 -14.61 5.75
CA SER A 133 26.50 -14.17 6.93
C SER A 133 27.96 -13.83 6.66
N THR A 134 28.57 -14.46 5.64
CA THR A 134 29.95 -14.15 5.23
C THR A 134 30.05 -12.87 4.41
N PHE A 135 28.91 -12.38 3.91
CA PHE A 135 28.84 -11.17 3.10
C PHE A 135 29.07 -9.93 3.98
N GLN A 136 30.32 -9.46 4.02
CA GLN A 136 30.75 -8.38 4.90
C GLN A 136 30.04 -7.05 4.56
N SER A 137 29.76 -6.24 5.59
CA SER A 137 29.12 -4.92 5.41
C SER A 137 29.92 -3.99 4.48
N SER A 138 31.26 -4.05 4.51
CA SER A 138 32.12 -3.28 3.60
C SER A 138 31.92 -3.66 2.13
N GLN A 139 31.81 -4.97 1.84
CA GLN A 139 31.56 -5.48 0.50
C GLN A 139 30.16 -5.08 0.02
N LEU A 140 29.14 -5.15 0.88
CA LEU A 140 27.78 -4.68 0.60
C LEU A 140 27.76 -3.20 0.22
N GLN A 141 28.40 -2.35 1.02
CA GLN A 141 28.47 -0.91 0.77
C GLN A 141 29.19 -0.60 -0.53
N GLN A 142 30.27 -1.31 -0.83
CA GLN A 142 30.98 -1.19 -2.10
C GLN A 142 30.07 -1.58 -3.28
N GLN A 143 29.40 -2.74 -3.21
CA GLN A 143 28.48 -3.18 -4.27
C GLN A 143 27.30 -2.20 -4.45
N LEU A 144 26.74 -1.68 -3.34
CA LEU A 144 25.66 -0.70 -3.38
C LEU A 144 26.10 0.61 -4.04
N ALA A 145 27.30 1.11 -3.71
CA ALA A 145 27.87 2.28 -4.37
C ALA A 145 28.08 2.06 -5.87
N GLN A 146 28.61 0.90 -6.26
CA GLN A 146 28.79 0.53 -7.66
C GLN A 146 27.45 0.45 -8.40
N MET A 147 26.42 -0.13 -7.78
CA MET A 147 25.10 -0.25 -8.39
C MET A 147 24.42 1.12 -8.57
N ARG A 148 24.53 2.03 -7.60
CA ARG A 148 24.05 3.42 -7.73
C ARG A 148 24.69 4.16 -8.90
N MET A 149 25.99 3.96 -9.09
CA MET A 149 26.70 4.52 -10.23
C MET A 149 26.20 3.91 -11.54
N LEU A 150 26.00 2.59 -11.58
CA LEU A 150 25.48 1.90 -12.76
C LEU A 150 24.08 2.35 -13.15
N VAL A 151 23.19 2.54 -12.16
CA VAL A 151 21.85 3.12 -12.36
C VAL A 151 21.96 4.53 -12.96
N SER A 152 22.91 5.34 -12.50
CA SER A 152 23.13 6.70 -13.02
C SER A 152 23.63 6.69 -14.47
N VAL A 153 24.57 5.79 -14.79
CA VAL A 153 25.07 5.56 -16.15
C VAL A 153 23.95 5.13 -17.10
N LEU A 154 23.12 4.15 -16.70
CA LEU A 154 21.99 3.66 -17.50
C LEU A 154 20.92 4.73 -17.71
N ARG A 155 20.64 5.58 -16.71
CA ARG A 155 19.75 6.74 -16.88
C ARG A 155 20.30 7.74 -17.88
N SER A 156 21.61 7.99 -17.87
CA SER A 156 22.25 8.90 -18.83
C SER A 156 22.18 8.33 -20.26
N LEU A 157 22.43 7.03 -20.44
CA LEU A 157 22.24 6.36 -21.73
C LEU A 157 20.79 6.45 -22.24
N ASP A 158 19.79 6.23 -21.38
CA ASP A 158 18.38 6.38 -21.78
C ASP A 158 18.05 7.82 -22.17
N ARG A 159 18.59 8.82 -21.45
CA ARG A 159 18.43 10.23 -21.83
C ARG A 159 19.01 10.52 -23.21
N ILE A 160 20.25 10.09 -23.48
CA ILE A 160 20.90 10.28 -24.79
C ILE A 160 20.05 9.63 -25.90
N ARG A 161 19.56 8.41 -25.66
CA ARG A 161 18.66 7.71 -26.59
C ARG A 161 17.38 8.49 -26.87
N THR A 162 16.70 9.00 -25.82
CA THR A 162 15.46 9.78 -26.01
C THR A 162 15.70 11.06 -26.81
N VAL A 163 16.83 11.72 -26.60
CA VAL A 163 17.25 12.91 -27.34
C VAL A 163 17.57 12.55 -28.79
N ALA A 164 18.31 11.46 -29.03
CA ALA A 164 18.65 10.95 -30.36
C ALA A 164 17.42 10.55 -31.18
N ALA A 165 16.39 10.00 -30.54
CA ALA A 165 15.12 9.64 -31.18
C ALA A 165 14.25 10.86 -31.58
N GLY A 166 14.78 12.08 -31.52
CA GLY A 166 14.05 13.31 -31.85
C GLY A 166 13.11 13.77 -30.74
N GLY A 167 13.21 13.21 -29.53
CA GLY A 167 12.55 13.73 -28.34
C GLY A 167 13.11 15.11 -28.03
N MET A 168 12.44 16.17 -28.52
CA MET A 168 12.59 17.50 -27.95
C MET A 168 12.40 17.37 -26.43
N TRP A 169 13.23 18.06 -25.65
CA TRP A 169 13.11 18.23 -24.19
C TRP A 169 11.85 19.04 -23.83
N ALA A 170 10.70 18.68 -24.41
CA ALA A 170 9.43 19.31 -24.19
C ALA A 170 8.65 18.49 -23.18
N GLY A 171 8.51 19.04 -21.98
CA GLY A 171 7.36 18.72 -21.15
C GLY A 171 6.09 18.84 -22.00
N THR A 172 5.18 17.88 -21.81
CA THR A 172 3.80 17.92 -22.30
C THR A 172 3.60 18.06 -23.81
N SER A 173 3.60 16.95 -24.53
CA SER A 173 2.58 16.73 -25.59
C SER A 173 2.41 15.23 -25.87
N THR A 174 1.25 14.73 -25.46
CA THR A 174 0.71 13.41 -25.73
C THR A 174 0.24 13.30 -27.18
N SER A 175 0.87 12.47 -28.01
CA SER A 175 0.15 11.69 -29.03
C SER A 175 1.03 10.57 -29.61
N PRO A 176 0.71 9.28 -29.40
CA PRO A 176 1.45 8.17 -29.99
C PRO A 176 0.83 7.79 -31.34
N VAL A 177 1.51 8.12 -32.45
CA VAL A 177 1.22 7.48 -33.74
C VAL A 177 2.04 6.19 -33.80
N ALA A 178 1.34 5.06 -33.75
CA ALA A 178 1.94 3.73 -33.76
C ALA A 178 2.41 3.35 -35.18
N SER A 179 3.71 3.43 -35.44
CA SER A 179 4.35 2.78 -36.58
C SER A 179 4.69 1.33 -36.23
N THR A 180 4.18 0.38 -37.02
CA THR A 180 4.17 -1.06 -36.73
C THR A 180 5.44 -1.85 -37.09
N ASP A 181 6.49 -1.22 -37.62
CA ASP A 181 7.79 -1.89 -37.87
C ASP A 181 8.87 -1.29 -36.95
N ALA A 182 8.83 -1.67 -35.67
CA ALA A 182 9.83 -1.25 -34.71
C ALA A 182 11.11 -2.09 -34.91
N VAL A 183 12.04 -1.56 -35.71
CA VAL A 183 13.45 -2.00 -35.69
C VAL A 183 13.89 -2.07 -34.23
N PRO A 184 14.43 -3.20 -33.75
CA PRO A 184 14.79 -3.36 -32.35
C PRO A 184 15.76 -2.26 -31.96
N ASP A 185 15.31 -1.42 -31.02
CA ASP A 185 16.07 -0.30 -30.52
C ASP A 185 17.30 -0.81 -29.77
N ARG A 186 18.42 -0.87 -30.49
CA ARG A 186 19.69 -1.44 -30.02
C ARG A 186 20.18 -0.75 -28.75
N LEU A 187 19.80 0.49 -28.50
CA LEU A 187 20.19 1.28 -27.33
C LEU A 187 19.12 1.30 -26.23
N SER A 188 18.00 0.58 -26.38
CA SER A 188 17.01 0.47 -25.31
C SER A 188 17.64 -0.14 -24.06
N VAL A 189 17.66 0.64 -22.96
CA VAL A 189 18.21 0.25 -21.66
C VAL A 189 17.13 0.15 -20.59
N LYS A 190 15.84 0.22 -20.95
CA LYS A 190 14.73 0.25 -19.98
C LYS A 190 14.71 -0.99 -19.08
N GLY A 191 14.89 -2.18 -19.66
CA GLY A 191 14.95 -3.44 -18.91
C GLY A 191 16.19 -3.53 -18.02
N ASP A 192 17.34 -3.07 -18.53
CA ASP A 192 18.60 -3.04 -17.77
C ASP A 192 18.52 -2.06 -16.59
N LEU A 193 17.89 -0.90 -16.79
CA LEU A 193 17.65 0.10 -15.74
C LEU A 193 16.71 -0.45 -14.66
N GLN A 194 15.62 -1.11 -15.05
CA GLN A 194 14.73 -1.78 -14.10
C GLN A 194 15.49 -2.82 -13.27
N ARG A 195 16.27 -3.68 -13.93
CA ARG A 195 17.12 -4.67 -13.26
C ARG A 195 18.14 -4.02 -12.32
N ALA A 196 18.80 -2.94 -12.73
CA ALA A 196 19.74 -2.22 -11.90
C ALA A 196 19.09 -1.64 -10.63
N ILE A 197 17.89 -1.07 -10.75
CA ILE A 197 17.14 -0.55 -9.60
C ILE A 197 16.74 -1.68 -8.64
N LEU A 198 16.31 -2.84 -9.14
CA LEU A 198 16.01 -4.00 -8.29
C LEU A 198 17.23 -4.46 -7.50
N LEU A 199 18.39 -4.58 -8.16
CA LEU A 199 19.63 -4.99 -7.52
C LEU A 199 20.10 -3.94 -6.51
N GLU A 200 19.94 -2.65 -6.80
CA GLU A 200 20.22 -1.56 -5.85
C GLU A 200 19.34 -1.69 -4.59
N GLN A 201 18.03 -1.86 -4.78
CA GLN A 201 17.06 -2.06 -3.70
C GLN A 201 17.40 -3.31 -2.86
N ALA A 202 17.78 -4.41 -3.52
CA ALA A 202 18.17 -5.64 -2.85
C ALA A 202 19.43 -5.45 -1.99
N LEU A 203 20.48 -4.83 -2.54
CA LEU A 203 21.71 -4.51 -1.81
C LEU A 203 21.45 -3.55 -0.65
N GLN A 204 20.55 -2.58 -0.82
CA GLN A 204 20.17 -1.65 0.26
C GLN A 204 19.49 -2.38 1.43
N VAL A 205 18.62 -3.34 1.15
CA VAL A 205 18.00 -4.18 2.18
C VAL A 205 19.04 -5.07 2.84
N MET A 206 19.91 -5.73 2.07
CA MET A 206 20.97 -6.57 2.63
C MET A 206 21.95 -5.77 3.51
N ASP A 207 22.34 -4.56 3.11
CA ASP A 207 23.14 -3.64 3.94
C ASP A 207 22.41 -3.29 5.24
N TRP A 208 21.13 -2.94 5.15
CA TRP A 208 20.31 -2.66 6.34
C TRP A 208 20.25 -3.87 7.28
N PHE A 209 20.02 -5.08 6.77
CA PHE A 209 20.04 -6.32 7.56
C PHE A 209 21.42 -6.55 8.21
N ALA A 210 22.52 -6.25 7.51
CA ALA A 210 23.87 -6.35 8.05
C ALA A 210 24.09 -5.36 9.20
N ARG A 211 23.68 -4.09 9.04
CA ARG A 211 23.78 -3.04 10.07
C ARG A 211 22.94 -3.36 11.32
N GLN A 212 21.81 -4.02 11.15
CA GLN A 212 20.95 -4.47 12.26
C GLN A 212 21.43 -5.78 12.91
N HIS A 213 22.60 -6.30 12.49
CA HIS A 213 23.17 -7.57 12.95
C HIS A 213 22.23 -8.78 12.74
N LEU A 214 21.35 -8.71 11.73
CA LEU A 214 20.39 -9.78 11.43
C LEU A 214 21.00 -10.94 10.63
N LEU A 215 22.19 -10.71 10.04
CA LEU A 215 22.91 -11.68 9.20
C LEU A 215 23.94 -12.54 9.95
N GLY A 216 24.21 -12.28 11.24
CA GLY A 216 25.30 -12.94 11.96
C GLY A 216 25.04 -14.42 12.31
N PRO A 217 26.09 -15.27 12.37
CA PRO A 217 26.02 -16.67 12.81
C PRO A 217 25.78 -16.75 14.32
N GLY A 218 24.52 -16.62 14.73
CA GLY A 218 24.12 -16.39 16.12
C GLY A 218 22.98 -15.38 16.25
N SER A 219 22.51 -14.83 15.14
CA SER A 219 21.23 -14.12 15.12
C SER A 219 20.18 -15.02 15.75
N ASN A 220 19.44 -14.48 16.73
CA ASN A 220 18.41 -15.19 17.50
C ASN A 220 17.58 -16.06 16.52
N PRO A 221 17.38 -17.37 16.75
CA PRO A 221 16.64 -18.27 15.85
C PRO A 221 15.16 -17.88 15.63
N GLY A 222 14.80 -16.66 16.05
CA GLY A 222 13.45 -16.16 16.15
C GLY A 222 12.75 -16.73 17.38
N ARG A 223 11.48 -16.36 17.53
CA ARG A 223 10.61 -16.93 18.57
C ARG A 223 10.26 -18.40 18.35
N PHE A 224 10.59 -18.97 17.20
CA PHE A 224 10.22 -20.33 16.82
C PHE A 224 11.45 -21.23 16.79
N GLY A 225 11.40 -22.36 17.52
CA GLY A 225 12.48 -23.35 17.50
C GLY A 225 12.54 -24.13 16.18
N ALA A 226 11.41 -24.28 15.50
CA ALA A 226 11.33 -24.97 14.21
C ALA A 226 10.40 -24.26 13.21
N HIS A 227 10.77 -24.31 11.93
CA HIS A 227 10.00 -23.76 10.82
C HIS A 227 8.55 -24.26 10.76
N MET A 228 8.35 -25.55 11.06
CA MET A 228 7.02 -26.16 11.05
C MET A 228 6.10 -25.57 12.13
N GLU A 229 6.64 -25.17 13.28
CA GLU A 229 5.86 -24.50 14.33
C GLU A 229 5.40 -23.12 13.87
N TRP A 230 6.31 -22.39 13.23
CA TRP A 230 5.98 -21.09 12.65
C TRP A 230 4.88 -21.22 11.60
N ARG A 231 5.02 -22.14 10.64
CA ARG A 231 4.01 -22.39 9.61
C ARG A 231 2.67 -22.79 10.24
N ARG A 232 2.65 -23.67 11.23
CA ARG A 232 1.41 -24.04 11.96
C ARG A 232 0.76 -22.83 12.62
N LEU A 233 1.55 -21.93 13.23
CA LEU A 233 1.02 -20.72 13.86
C LEU A 233 0.43 -19.75 12.82
N VAL A 234 1.10 -19.56 11.67
CA VAL A 234 0.56 -18.79 10.54
C VAL A 234 -0.75 -19.41 10.05
N SER A 235 -0.77 -20.71 9.74
CA SER A 235 -1.99 -21.40 9.30
C SER A 235 -3.11 -21.31 10.33
N ARG A 236 -2.79 -21.34 11.63
CA ARG A 236 -3.77 -21.17 12.70
C ARG A 236 -4.34 -19.75 12.74
N ARG A 237 -3.52 -18.73 12.49
CA ARG A 237 -4.00 -17.34 12.35
C ARG A 237 -4.95 -17.22 11.16
N THR A 238 -4.57 -17.77 10.02
CA THR A 238 -5.42 -17.79 8.82
C THR A 238 -6.74 -18.52 9.06
N ALA A 239 -6.69 -19.70 9.68
CA ALA A 239 -7.89 -20.48 9.99
C ALA A 239 -8.81 -19.83 11.04
N LYS A 240 -8.27 -19.01 11.96
CA LYS A 240 -9.04 -18.26 12.95
C LYS A 240 -9.75 -17.03 12.38
N ALA A 241 -9.40 -16.63 11.16
CA ALA A 241 -9.86 -15.41 10.53
C ALA A 241 -10.78 -15.67 9.30
N PRO A 242 -11.75 -16.62 9.32
CA PRO A 242 -12.48 -17.01 8.12
C PRO A 242 -13.42 -15.92 7.56
N HIS A 243 -13.70 -14.86 8.33
CA HIS A 243 -14.63 -13.79 7.97
C HIS A 243 -13.98 -12.40 7.95
N ARG A 244 -12.65 -12.30 8.03
CA ARG A 244 -11.94 -11.02 7.99
C ARG A 244 -10.80 -11.08 6.98
N PRO A 245 -10.48 -9.98 6.28
CA PRO A 245 -9.30 -9.93 5.44
C PRO A 245 -8.06 -10.10 6.32
N ILE A 246 -7.10 -10.88 5.83
CA ILE A 246 -5.79 -11.07 6.45
C ILE A 246 -4.81 -10.23 5.65
N PHE A 247 -4.17 -9.27 6.30
CA PHE A 247 -3.28 -8.34 5.60
C PHE A 247 -2.05 -9.05 5.03
N LEU A 248 -1.58 -10.10 5.70
CA LEU A 248 -0.54 -10.97 5.16
C LEU A 248 -0.91 -11.56 3.80
N ASP A 249 -2.15 -12.05 3.63
CA ASP A 249 -2.57 -12.68 2.37
C ASP A 249 -2.66 -11.63 1.25
N GLU A 250 -3.15 -10.42 1.56
CA GLU A 250 -3.14 -9.28 0.62
C GLU A 250 -1.72 -8.88 0.21
N LEU A 251 -0.78 -8.79 1.15
CA LEU A 251 0.62 -8.47 0.87
C LEU A 251 1.27 -9.54 -0.01
N VAL A 252 1.10 -10.82 0.35
CA VAL A 252 1.65 -11.96 -0.39
C VAL A 252 1.05 -12.06 -1.79
N GLN A 253 -0.26 -11.81 -1.93
CA GLN A 253 -0.94 -11.77 -3.21
C GLN A 253 -0.46 -10.60 -4.08
N SER A 254 -0.29 -9.41 -3.50
CA SER A 254 0.19 -8.22 -4.22
C SER A 254 1.61 -8.36 -4.77
N LEU A 255 2.42 -9.23 -4.18
CA LEU A 255 3.78 -9.53 -4.60
C LEU A 255 3.88 -10.81 -5.46
N GLU A 256 2.74 -11.45 -5.75
CA GLU A 256 2.63 -12.71 -6.47
C GLU A 256 3.42 -13.88 -5.83
N LEU A 257 3.67 -13.81 -4.52
CA LEU A 257 4.47 -14.78 -3.76
C LEU A 257 3.60 -15.98 -3.35
N ARG A 258 3.11 -16.77 -4.31
CA ARG A 258 2.17 -17.89 -4.02
C ARG A 258 2.71 -18.83 -2.93
N SER A 259 2.00 -18.90 -1.79
CA SER A 259 2.17 -19.88 -0.69
C SER A 259 3.55 -19.95 -0.01
N SER A 260 4.39 -18.94 -0.18
CA SER A 260 5.79 -19.03 0.24
C SER A 260 6.04 -18.55 1.68
N TYR A 261 5.02 -17.98 2.34
CA TYR A 261 5.14 -17.50 3.71
C TYR A 261 4.68 -18.53 4.75
N PRO A 262 5.45 -18.78 5.83
CA PRO A 262 6.81 -18.28 6.06
C PRO A 262 7.85 -19.08 5.26
N GLU A 263 8.96 -18.43 4.90
CA GLU A 263 10.12 -19.07 4.25
C GLU A 263 11.04 -19.71 5.30
N LEU A 264 11.80 -20.75 4.91
CA LEU A 264 12.61 -21.55 5.84
C LEU A 264 13.79 -20.77 6.45
N SER A 265 14.25 -19.73 5.77
CA SER A 265 15.49 -19.03 6.08
C SER A 265 15.38 -17.54 5.73
N LYS A 266 16.23 -16.71 6.36
CA LYS A 266 16.27 -15.26 6.07
C LYS A 266 16.74 -14.99 4.65
N ALA A 267 17.75 -15.73 4.19
CA ALA A 267 18.24 -15.66 2.82
C ALA A 267 17.15 -16.04 1.81
N GLN A 268 16.37 -17.09 2.08
CA GLN A 268 15.24 -17.46 1.23
C GLN A 268 14.13 -16.41 1.22
N MET A 269 13.83 -15.81 2.38
CA MET A 269 12.87 -14.70 2.46
C MET A 269 13.32 -13.50 1.61
N LEU A 270 14.56 -13.05 1.80
CA LEU A 270 15.13 -11.97 1.01
C LEU A 270 15.14 -12.32 -0.49
N LYS A 271 15.51 -13.55 -0.86
CA LYS A 271 15.47 -14.02 -2.25
C LYS A 271 14.05 -13.98 -2.83
N SER A 272 13.06 -14.45 -2.09
CA SER A 272 11.66 -14.47 -2.50
C SER A 272 11.15 -13.03 -2.72
N VAL A 273 11.33 -12.16 -1.73
CA VAL A 273 10.79 -10.80 -1.75
C VAL A 273 11.52 -9.91 -2.76
N LEU A 274 12.85 -10.00 -2.85
CA LEU A 274 13.66 -9.07 -3.63
C LEU A 274 13.89 -9.51 -5.08
N LEU A 275 14.01 -10.82 -5.35
CA LEU A 275 14.41 -11.33 -6.67
C LEU A 275 13.28 -11.98 -7.46
N LYS A 276 12.26 -12.57 -6.81
CA LYS A 276 11.12 -13.17 -7.55
C LYS A 276 10.15 -12.10 -8.07
N SER A 277 9.79 -11.14 -7.23
CA SER A 277 9.00 -9.98 -7.67
C SER A 277 9.92 -8.99 -8.38
N ARG A 278 9.89 -8.97 -9.71
CA ARG A 278 10.73 -8.10 -10.55
C ARG A 278 10.14 -6.71 -10.81
N ASP A 279 9.05 -6.37 -10.12
CA ASP A 279 8.45 -5.05 -10.27
C ASP A 279 9.20 -4.00 -9.45
N VAL A 280 9.44 -2.86 -10.12
CA VAL A 280 10.15 -1.68 -9.62
C VAL A 280 9.20 -0.58 -9.16
N ASP A 281 7.88 -0.79 -9.32
CA ASP A 281 6.89 0.21 -8.96
C ASP A 281 6.98 0.58 -7.47
N ALA A 282 6.70 1.86 -7.17
CA ALA A 282 6.80 2.38 -5.83
C ALA A 282 5.82 1.70 -4.86
N ALA A 283 4.64 1.26 -5.33
CA ALA A 283 3.70 0.51 -4.50
C ALA A 283 4.23 -0.90 -4.21
N THR A 284 4.71 -1.61 -5.22
CA THR A 284 5.33 -2.93 -5.05
C THR A 284 6.53 -2.87 -4.11
N TRP A 285 7.38 -1.84 -4.22
CA TRP A 285 8.49 -1.63 -3.31
C TRP A 285 8.05 -1.42 -1.86
N ARG A 286 7.01 -0.61 -1.63
CA ARG A 286 6.42 -0.45 -0.30
C ARG A 286 5.89 -1.78 0.25
N ASN A 287 5.22 -2.58 -0.57
CA ASN A 287 4.71 -3.89 -0.15
C ASN A 287 5.83 -4.88 0.17
N LYS A 288 6.94 -4.86 -0.57
CA LYS A 288 8.16 -5.64 -0.25
C LYS A 288 8.69 -5.26 1.14
N LEU A 289 8.83 -3.96 1.42
CA LEU A 289 9.28 -3.47 2.73
C LEU A 289 8.28 -3.79 3.86
N ALA A 290 6.97 -3.67 3.61
CA ALA A 290 5.93 -4.03 4.54
C ALA A 290 5.98 -5.53 4.90
N LEU A 291 6.15 -6.41 3.92
CA LEU A 291 6.29 -7.86 4.14
C LEU A 291 7.60 -8.19 4.90
N LEU A 292 8.69 -7.48 4.63
CA LEU A 292 9.94 -7.63 5.40
C LEU A 292 9.74 -7.23 6.86
N LEU A 293 9.07 -6.11 7.13
CA LEU A 293 8.75 -5.70 8.49
C LEU A 293 7.83 -6.72 9.17
N TYR A 294 6.79 -7.18 8.48
CA TYR A 294 5.90 -8.23 8.96
C TYR A 294 6.69 -9.49 9.33
N TYR A 295 7.60 -9.95 8.45
CA TYR A 295 8.47 -11.11 8.71
C TYR A 295 9.33 -10.91 9.96
N MET A 296 9.95 -9.74 10.15
CA MET A 296 10.78 -9.47 11.33
C MET A 296 9.97 -9.47 12.64
N MET A 297 8.78 -8.88 12.60
CA MET A 297 7.81 -8.87 13.70
C MET A 297 7.35 -10.30 14.03
N ASP A 298 7.08 -11.09 12.99
CA ASP A 298 6.56 -12.45 13.11
C ASP A 298 7.63 -13.46 13.55
N ALA A 299 8.87 -13.29 13.11
CA ALA A 299 9.98 -14.10 13.57
C ALA A 299 10.53 -13.61 14.92
N ALA A 300 10.14 -12.44 15.41
CA ALA A 300 10.71 -11.83 16.63
C ALA A 300 12.24 -11.69 16.57
N VAL A 301 12.79 -11.41 15.37
CA VAL A 301 14.26 -11.38 15.18
C VAL A 301 14.91 -10.23 15.96
N LEU A 302 14.12 -9.21 16.28
CA LEU A 302 14.55 -7.98 16.96
C LEU A 302 14.27 -8.01 18.47
N ASP A 303 13.65 -9.07 19.00
CA ASP A 303 13.36 -9.16 20.43
C ASP A 303 14.64 -9.41 21.24
N SER A 304 14.74 -8.70 22.37
CA SER A 304 15.96 -8.58 23.18
C SER A 304 16.11 -9.76 24.14
N GLY A 305 16.13 -10.99 23.60
CA GLY A 305 16.36 -12.21 24.37
C GLY A 305 15.31 -12.50 25.47
N PRO A 306 15.40 -13.68 26.12
CA PRO A 306 14.52 -14.02 27.23
C PRO A 306 14.90 -13.19 28.47
N GLY A 307 14.05 -12.24 28.87
CA GLY A 307 14.14 -11.55 30.16
C GLY A 307 14.35 -10.04 30.14
N GLN A 308 14.53 -9.40 28.98
CA GLN A 308 14.63 -7.93 28.88
C GLN A 308 13.56 -7.35 27.94
N GLY A 309 12.46 -6.90 28.56
CA GLY A 309 11.38 -6.19 27.87
C GLY A 309 10.37 -7.12 27.21
N GLY A 310 9.09 -6.73 27.23
CA GLY A 310 8.06 -7.44 26.49
C GLY A 310 8.32 -7.43 24.97
N PRO A 311 7.46 -8.09 24.18
CA PRO A 311 7.47 -7.93 22.73
C PRO A 311 7.50 -6.44 22.38
N TRP A 312 8.32 -6.04 21.41
CA TRP A 312 8.51 -4.63 20.97
C TRP A 312 9.39 -3.74 21.87
N GLY A 313 10.46 -4.31 22.44
CA GLY A 313 11.45 -3.57 23.22
C GLY A 313 12.18 -2.44 22.44
N PRO A 314 13.06 -1.66 23.12
CA PRO A 314 13.74 -0.50 22.53
C PRO A 314 14.49 -0.82 21.24
N ARG A 315 15.17 -1.98 21.20
CA ARG A 315 15.90 -2.45 20.02
C ARG A 315 15.00 -2.58 18.78
N PHE A 316 13.78 -3.07 18.95
CA PHE A 316 12.83 -3.17 17.85
C PHE A 316 12.45 -1.78 17.34
N GLN A 317 12.18 -0.84 18.25
CA GLN A 317 11.81 0.53 17.91
C GLN A 317 12.97 1.26 17.19
N ASP A 318 14.20 1.09 17.67
CA ASP A 318 15.40 1.65 17.03
C ASP A 318 15.63 1.09 15.63
N ALA A 319 15.46 -0.23 15.45
CA ALA A 319 15.59 -0.87 14.15
C ALA A 319 14.50 -0.40 13.16
N VAL A 320 13.26 -0.29 13.63
CA VAL A 320 12.15 0.23 12.82
C VAL A 320 12.38 1.69 12.43
N GLU A 321 12.89 2.50 13.35
CA GLU A 321 13.21 3.90 13.07
C GLU A 321 14.40 4.04 12.10
N ASP A 322 15.42 3.19 12.21
CA ASP A 322 16.51 3.12 11.23
C ASP A 322 16.03 2.63 9.86
N MET A 323 15.09 1.68 9.81
CA MET A 323 14.42 1.25 8.57
C MET A 323 13.69 2.43 7.93
N ARG A 324 12.92 3.17 8.73
CA ARG A 324 12.19 4.36 8.28
C ARG A 324 13.13 5.40 7.66
N ARG A 325 14.26 5.69 8.31
CA ARG A 325 15.27 6.63 7.81
C ARG A 325 15.97 6.11 6.55
N THR A 326 16.37 4.84 6.55
CA THR A 326 17.11 4.21 5.45
C THR A 326 16.28 4.19 4.16
N PHE A 327 15.00 3.87 4.25
CA PHE A 327 14.10 3.75 3.09
C PHE A 327 13.21 4.98 2.87
N ARG A 328 13.44 6.07 3.62
CA ARG A 328 12.70 7.34 3.52
C ARG A 328 11.18 7.16 3.64
N LEU A 329 10.77 6.33 4.59
CA LEU A 329 9.35 6.03 4.85
C LEU A 329 8.74 7.08 5.77
N SER A 330 7.45 7.32 5.62
CA SER A 330 6.71 8.13 6.60
C SER A 330 6.49 7.33 7.89
N ALA A 331 6.33 8.02 9.02
CA ALA A 331 6.00 7.35 10.28
C ALA A 331 4.63 6.65 10.20
N SER A 332 3.69 7.23 9.45
CA SER A 332 2.37 6.66 9.17
C SER A 332 2.46 5.35 8.39
N ASP A 333 3.30 5.25 7.36
CA ASP A 333 3.46 4.01 6.57
C ASP A 333 3.91 2.86 7.47
N VAL A 334 4.94 3.12 8.28
CA VAL A 334 5.50 2.13 9.20
C VAL A 334 4.50 1.74 10.28
N ALA A 335 3.73 2.69 10.82
CA ALA A 335 2.67 2.40 11.78
C ALA A 335 1.57 1.53 11.19
N VAL A 336 1.14 1.83 9.96
CA VAL A 336 0.16 1.02 9.20
C VAL A 336 0.67 -0.41 9.02
N TRP A 337 1.93 -0.58 8.62
CA TRP A 337 2.52 -1.92 8.44
C TRP A 337 2.65 -2.70 9.75
N GLN A 338 2.95 -2.03 10.86
CA GLN A 338 2.90 -2.68 12.18
C GLN A 338 1.48 -3.13 12.53
N CYS A 339 0.47 -2.32 12.20
CA CYS A 339 -0.93 -2.65 12.45
C CYS A 339 -1.39 -3.88 11.66
N TYR A 340 -0.88 -4.09 10.42
CA TYR A 340 -1.14 -5.32 9.67
C TYR A 340 -0.78 -6.56 10.49
N PHE A 341 0.43 -6.60 11.04
CA PHE A 341 0.89 -7.71 11.86
C PHE A 341 0.08 -7.87 13.14
N LEU A 342 -0.13 -6.77 13.87
CA LEU A 342 -0.79 -6.81 15.19
C LEU A 342 -2.24 -7.28 15.07
N LEU A 343 -2.98 -6.81 14.06
CA LEU A 343 -4.36 -7.21 13.82
C LEU A 343 -4.47 -8.65 13.33
N ASP A 344 -3.56 -9.11 12.48
CA ASP A 344 -3.51 -10.51 12.04
C ASP A 344 -3.24 -11.47 13.22
N CYS A 345 -2.47 -11.02 14.22
CA CYS A 345 -2.21 -11.79 15.45
C CYS A 345 -3.36 -11.73 16.47
N SER A 346 -4.23 -10.72 16.38
CA SER A 346 -5.29 -10.49 17.36
C SER A 346 -6.40 -11.53 17.27
N SER A 347 -6.90 -12.00 18.41
CA SER A 347 -7.95 -13.03 18.50
C SER A 347 -9.21 -12.49 19.20
N PRO A 348 -10.42 -12.72 18.67
CA PRO A 348 -11.66 -12.19 19.27
C PRO A 348 -12.14 -12.91 20.55
N ALA A 349 -11.35 -13.84 21.10
CA ALA A 349 -11.85 -14.93 21.97
C ALA A 349 -11.34 -14.92 23.42
N SER A 350 -10.57 -13.92 23.86
CA SER A 350 -10.12 -13.85 25.26
C SER A 350 -11.06 -12.99 26.10
N THR A 351 -12.06 -13.62 26.71
CA THR A 351 -13.07 -12.98 27.58
C THR A 351 -12.52 -12.41 28.89
N GLU A 352 -11.26 -12.70 29.26
CA GLU A 352 -10.73 -12.38 30.60
C GLU A 352 -9.56 -11.37 30.61
N ALA A 353 -8.91 -11.13 29.48
CA ALA A 353 -7.84 -10.13 29.36
C ALA A 353 -7.84 -9.52 27.95
N GLU A 354 -7.67 -8.18 27.88
CA GLU A 354 -7.53 -7.47 26.61
C GLU A 354 -6.30 -7.98 25.87
N ASP A 355 -6.49 -8.39 24.61
CA ASP A 355 -5.39 -8.89 23.78
C ASP A 355 -4.33 -7.78 23.62
N PRO A 356 -3.08 -7.99 24.06
CA PRO A 356 -2.05 -6.96 24.00
C PRO A 356 -1.74 -6.52 22.57
N PHE A 357 -1.91 -7.41 21.57
CA PHE A 357 -1.73 -7.06 20.17
C PHE A 357 -2.82 -6.09 19.70
N LEU A 358 -4.07 -6.34 20.09
CA LEU A 358 -5.21 -5.50 19.75
C LEU A 358 -5.12 -4.14 20.43
N ALA A 359 -4.80 -4.10 21.72
CA ALA A 359 -4.63 -2.85 22.47
C ALA A 359 -3.54 -1.97 21.82
N ARG A 360 -2.40 -2.57 21.46
CA ARG A 360 -1.31 -1.87 20.77
C ARG A 360 -1.72 -1.39 19.37
N ALA A 361 -2.41 -2.22 18.60
CA ALA A 361 -2.91 -1.84 17.27
C ALA A 361 -3.86 -0.64 17.37
N CYS A 362 -4.78 -0.64 18.33
CA CYS A 362 -5.72 0.46 18.54
C CYS A 362 -4.98 1.76 18.89
N ALA A 363 -3.98 1.71 19.77
CA ALA A 363 -3.17 2.86 20.13
C ALA A 363 -2.35 3.43 18.95
N LEU A 364 -1.80 2.56 18.10
CA LEU A 364 -1.07 2.97 16.89
C LEU A 364 -2.02 3.54 15.84
N LEU A 365 -3.14 2.88 15.56
CA LEU A 365 -4.09 3.34 14.56
C LEU A 365 -4.62 4.73 14.91
N THR A 366 -5.04 4.94 16.16
CA THR A 366 -5.56 6.25 16.62
C THR A 366 -4.54 7.38 16.60
N SER A 367 -3.25 7.08 16.73
CA SER A 367 -2.19 8.10 16.68
C SER A 367 -1.72 8.45 15.26
N TYR A 368 -1.92 7.55 14.29
CA TYR A 368 -1.44 7.70 12.91
C TYR A 368 -2.55 7.61 11.86
N VAL A 369 -3.79 7.98 12.20
CA VAL A 369 -4.89 8.03 11.23
C VAL A 369 -4.56 9.05 10.15
N THR A 370 -4.58 8.61 8.89
CA THR A 370 -4.44 9.47 7.72
C THR A 370 -5.58 9.18 6.75
N GLU A 371 -5.81 10.06 5.78
CA GLU A 371 -6.79 9.83 4.71
C GLU A 371 -6.47 8.58 3.87
N CYS A 372 -5.19 8.18 3.86
CA CYS A 372 -4.71 7.00 3.14
C CYS A 372 -4.83 5.69 3.94
N THR A 373 -5.34 5.72 5.17
CA THR A 373 -5.49 4.52 5.98
C THR A 373 -6.48 3.53 5.33
N PRO A 374 -6.07 2.28 5.05
CA PRO A 374 -6.92 1.29 4.39
C PRO A 374 -8.25 1.05 5.11
N PHE A 375 -9.33 0.93 4.35
CA PHE A 375 -10.66 0.64 4.89
C PHE A 375 -10.75 -0.75 5.54
N SER A 376 -9.95 -1.71 5.09
CA SER A 376 -9.87 -3.06 5.67
C SER A 376 -9.54 -3.06 7.16
N PHE A 377 -8.90 -2.01 7.70
CA PHE A 377 -8.73 -1.87 9.15
C PHE A 377 -10.05 -1.72 9.89
N ILE A 378 -11.02 -0.98 9.34
CA ILE A 378 -12.35 -0.80 9.93
C ILE A 378 -13.10 -2.14 9.93
N GLU A 379 -12.99 -2.91 8.85
CA GLU A 379 -13.60 -4.25 8.74
C GLU A 379 -13.01 -5.22 9.77
N VAL A 380 -11.68 -5.24 9.90
CA VAL A 380 -10.98 -6.11 10.85
C VAL A 380 -11.29 -5.74 12.30
N LEU A 381 -11.33 -4.44 12.63
CA LEU A 381 -11.69 -3.98 13.97
C LEU A 381 -13.14 -4.30 14.33
N LEU A 382 -14.05 -4.18 13.36
CA LEU A 382 -15.45 -4.60 13.55
C LEU A 382 -15.55 -6.12 13.79
N ALA A 383 -14.77 -6.93 13.06
CA ALA A 383 -14.69 -8.37 13.27
C ALA A 383 -14.04 -8.76 14.62
N LEU A 384 -13.20 -7.90 15.17
CA LEU A 384 -12.56 -8.02 16.49
C LEU A 384 -13.39 -7.39 17.63
N ASP A 385 -14.61 -6.97 17.34
CA ASP A 385 -15.54 -6.32 18.27
C ASP A 385 -15.00 -5.04 18.94
N ARG A 386 -14.28 -4.22 18.16
CA ARG A 386 -13.83 -2.87 18.53
C ARG A 386 -14.48 -1.79 17.66
N PRO A 387 -15.82 -1.64 17.71
CA PRO A 387 -16.54 -0.69 16.87
C PRO A 387 -16.22 0.77 17.25
N ASP A 388 -15.85 1.03 18.49
CA ASP A 388 -15.42 2.34 19.01
C ASP A 388 -14.17 2.87 18.29
N VAL A 389 -13.14 2.03 18.16
CA VAL A 389 -11.90 2.37 17.45
C VAL A 389 -12.14 2.45 15.95
N ALA A 390 -12.95 1.54 15.39
CA ALA A 390 -13.35 1.58 13.99
C ALA A 390 -14.08 2.90 13.63
N LEU A 391 -14.95 3.39 14.53
CA LEU A 391 -15.64 4.67 14.38
C LEU A 391 -14.66 5.86 14.48
N ALA A 392 -13.71 5.82 15.41
CA ALA A 392 -12.68 6.84 15.54
C ALA A 392 -11.82 6.93 14.27
N LEU A 393 -11.48 5.79 13.65
CA LEU A 393 -10.77 5.74 12.38
C LEU A 393 -11.57 6.36 11.22
N ASP A 394 -12.84 5.98 11.05
CA ASP A 394 -13.70 6.56 10.00
C ASP A 394 -13.84 8.09 10.17
N ARG A 395 -13.97 8.56 11.41
CA ARG A 395 -14.02 9.99 11.72
C ARG A 395 -12.69 10.70 11.43
N GLY A 396 -11.56 10.08 11.80
CA GLY A 396 -10.23 10.61 11.53
C GLY A 396 -9.92 10.70 10.02
N GLN A 397 -10.30 9.68 9.25
CA GLN A 397 -10.19 9.69 7.79
C GLN A 397 -11.05 10.78 7.14
N SER A 398 -12.19 11.12 7.75
CA SER A 398 -13.13 12.13 7.22
C SER A 398 -12.84 13.55 7.69
N GLY A 399 -12.01 13.72 8.72
CA GLY A 399 -11.75 15.00 9.39
C GLY A 399 -10.40 15.65 9.05
N SER A 400 -9.55 14.96 8.28
CA SER A 400 -8.21 15.43 7.93
C SER A 400 -8.20 16.39 6.71
N GLU A 401 -9.20 17.26 6.56
CA GLU A 401 -9.08 18.37 5.61
C GLU A 401 -7.90 19.26 6.07
N PRO A 402 -6.81 19.37 5.30
CA PRO A 402 -5.63 20.10 5.74
C PRO A 402 -5.97 21.59 5.85
N GLY A 403 -6.03 22.08 7.09
CA GLY A 403 -6.24 23.49 7.37
C GLY A 403 -5.17 24.34 6.69
N GLY A 404 -5.60 25.23 5.80
CA GLY A 404 -4.78 26.36 5.36
C GLY A 404 -4.66 26.57 3.86
N THR A 405 -5.77 26.75 3.15
CA THR A 405 -5.95 27.87 2.21
C THR A 405 -7.38 27.82 1.69
N LYS A 406 -8.04 28.98 1.62
CA LYS A 406 -9.37 29.16 1.04
C LYS A 406 -9.34 28.86 -0.47
N ALA A 407 -9.20 27.60 -0.86
CA ALA A 407 -9.58 27.16 -2.19
C ALA A 407 -11.11 27.25 -2.27
N PRO A 408 -11.66 27.80 -3.36
CA PRO A 408 -13.10 27.96 -3.50
C PRO A 408 -13.78 26.59 -3.38
N ALA A 409 -15.00 26.58 -2.85
CA ALA A 409 -15.86 25.43 -2.60
C ALA A 409 -16.26 24.67 -3.88
N SER A 410 -15.30 24.28 -4.71
CA SER A 410 -15.46 23.25 -5.73
C SER A 410 -15.50 21.92 -5.00
N THR A 411 -16.70 21.45 -4.69
CA THR A 411 -17.07 20.02 -4.80
C THR A 411 -15.89 19.07 -4.57
N SER A 412 -15.27 19.10 -3.38
CA SER A 412 -14.42 18.01 -2.91
C SER A 412 -15.38 16.85 -2.66
N GLY A 413 -15.72 16.20 -3.77
CA GLY A 413 -16.57 15.05 -3.81
C GLY A 413 -15.91 14.04 -2.92
N ARG A 414 -16.51 13.79 -1.76
CA ARG A 414 -16.38 12.48 -1.13
C ARG A 414 -16.58 11.50 -2.27
N CYS A 415 -15.54 10.75 -2.60
CA CYS A 415 -15.68 9.63 -3.49
C CYS A 415 -16.75 8.74 -2.85
N GLY A 416 -17.99 8.88 -3.30
CA GLY A 416 -19.11 8.05 -2.87
C GLY A 416 -18.65 6.61 -2.71
N ARG A 417 -18.83 6.13 -1.49
CA ARG A 417 -18.27 4.87 -1.05
C ARG A 417 -19.01 3.73 -1.76
N PRO A 418 -18.38 2.60 -2.05
CA PRO A 418 -19.09 1.41 -2.48
C PRO A 418 -20.11 0.98 -1.40
N LEU A 419 -21.14 0.24 -1.83
CA LEU A 419 -22.22 -0.20 -0.95
C LEU A 419 -21.71 -1.01 0.25
N GLU A 420 -20.73 -1.88 0.02
CA GLU A 420 -20.13 -2.75 1.06
C GLU A 420 -19.47 -1.94 2.17
N GLN A 421 -18.65 -0.94 1.81
CA GLN A 421 -18.05 -0.04 2.80
C GLN A 421 -19.11 0.73 3.59
N THR A 422 -20.18 1.17 2.93
CA THR A 422 -21.30 1.87 3.58
C THR A 422 -22.03 0.97 4.56
N LEU A 423 -22.26 -0.30 4.21
CA LEU A 423 -22.86 -1.30 5.10
C LEU A 423 -21.99 -1.54 6.34
N THR A 424 -20.67 -1.72 6.16
CA THR A 424 -19.72 -1.90 7.27
C THR A 424 -19.75 -0.70 8.21
N LEU A 425 -19.70 0.52 7.66
CA LEU A 425 -19.74 1.75 8.46
C LEU A 425 -21.06 2.01 9.18
N MET A 426 -22.17 1.57 8.56
CA MET A 426 -23.48 1.59 9.20
C MET A 426 -23.49 0.60 10.37
N ASN A 427 -22.96 -0.61 10.19
CA ASN A 427 -22.83 -1.61 11.25
C ASN A 427 -21.95 -1.11 12.41
N VAL A 428 -20.82 -0.46 12.12
CA VAL A 428 -19.97 0.19 13.12
C VAL A 428 -20.78 1.18 13.98
N ARG A 429 -21.51 2.11 13.33
CA ARG A 429 -22.35 3.10 14.04
C ARG A 429 -23.45 2.46 14.86
N LEU A 430 -24.12 1.44 14.32
CA LEU A 430 -25.17 0.70 15.01
C LEU A 430 -24.64 -0.04 16.25
N ARG A 431 -23.46 -0.68 16.15
CA ARG A 431 -22.81 -1.32 17.31
C ARG A 431 -22.34 -0.31 18.37
N CYS A 432 -21.98 0.90 17.96
CA CYS A 432 -21.71 2.01 18.89
C CYS A 432 -22.99 2.64 19.49
N GLY A 433 -24.20 2.17 19.14
CA GLY A 433 -25.46 2.76 19.59
C GLY A 433 -25.84 4.07 18.90
N LEU A 434 -25.16 4.44 17.80
CA LEU A 434 -25.35 5.70 17.08
C LEU A 434 -26.33 5.54 15.90
N MET A 435 -27.59 5.25 16.22
CA MET A 435 -28.65 5.05 15.23
C MET A 435 -28.88 6.28 14.33
N ALA A 436 -28.82 7.48 14.90
CA ALA A 436 -28.97 8.72 14.13
C ALA A 436 -27.86 8.88 13.09
N ASP A 437 -26.60 8.65 13.47
CA ASP A 437 -25.45 8.70 12.55
C ASP A 437 -25.57 7.65 11.44
N ALA A 438 -26.09 6.46 11.74
CA ALA A 438 -26.34 5.41 10.75
C ALA A 438 -27.39 5.86 9.70
N LEU A 439 -28.48 6.51 10.13
CA LEU A 439 -29.48 7.07 9.22
C LEU A 439 -28.94 8.25 8.40
N ILE A 440 -28.10 9.08 8.98
CA ILE A 440 -27.41 10.16 8.27
C ILE A 440 -26.51 9.59 7.19
N LEU A 441 -25.72 8.56 7.50
CA LEU A 441 -24.84 7.88 6.54
C LEU A 441 -25.65 7.27 5.38
N LEU A 442 -26.77 6.60 5.67
CA LEU A 442 -27.68 6.07 4.66
C LEU A 442 -28.16 7.18 3.72
N ARG A 443 -28.66 8.30 4.27
CA ARG A 443 -29.13 9.44 3.48
C ARG A 443 -28.01 10.04 2.61
N GLN A 444 -26.82 10.20 3.17
CA GLN A 444 -25.65 10.69 2.45
C GLN A 444 -25.30 9.77 1.27
N HIS A 445 -25.23 8.46 1.48
CA HIS A 445 -24.96 7.49 0.40
C HIS A 445 -26.00 7.58 -0.72
N THR A 446 -27.28 7.68 -0.37
CA THR A 446 -28.35 7.81 -1.38
C THR A 446 -28.26 9.12 -2.17
N ALA A 447 -27.89 10.22 -1.51
CA ALA A 447 -27.66 11.50 -2.16
C ALA A 447 -26.43 11.45 -3.08
N ASP A 448 -25.34 10.81 -2.63
CA ASP A 448 -24.11 10.65 -3.41
C ASP A 448 -24.33 9.81 -4.67
N LEU A 449 -25.11 8.72 -4.58
CA LEU A 449 -25.47 7.91 -5.75
C LEU A 449 -26.31 8.73 -6.76
N ALA A 450 -27.25 9.53 -6.28
CA ALA A 450 -28.06 10.39 -7.13
C ALA A 450 -27.22 11.50 -7.79
N ALA A 451 -26.31 12.13 -7.03
CA ALA A 451 -25.39 13.15 -7.54
C ALA A 451 -24.43 12.60 -8.60
N ARG A 452 -24.06 11.32 -8.51
CA ARG A 452 -23.25 10.60 -9.51
C ARG A 452 -24.01 10.22 -10.78
N GLY A 453 -25.31 10.54 -10.87
CA GLY A 453 -26.14 10.18 -12.01
C GLY A 453 -26.40 8.67 -12.13
N LYS A 454 -26.32 7.92 -11.02
CA LYS A 454 -26.74 6.50 -11.03
C LYS A 454 -28.23 6.40 -11.34
N THR A 455 -28.61 5.30 -12.01
CA THR A 455 -30.02 5.08 -12.38
C THR A 455 -30.91 5.03 -11.14
N GLU A 456 -32.14 5.52 -11.24
CA GLU A 456 -33.08 5.50 -10.11
C GLU A 456 -33.31 4.08 -9.57
N THR A 457 -33.27 3.08 -10.45
CA THR A 457 -33.36 1.67 -10.07
C THR A 457 -32.18 1.20 -9.23
N GLU A 458 -30.95 1.63 -9.55
CA GLU A 458 -29.74 1.36 -8.78
C GLU A 458 -29.76 2.08 -7.42
N VAL A 459 -30.17 3.36 -7.38
CA VAL A 459 -30.32 4.11 -6.12
C VAL A 459 -31.34 3.42 -5.22
N ARG A 460 -32.52 3.06 -5.76
CA ARG A 460 -33.57 2.35 -5.01
C ARG A 460 -33.11 0.97 -4.54
N SER A 461 -32.35 0.22 -5.36
CA SER A 461 -31.87 -1.12 -4.98
C SER A 461 -30.88 -1.04 -3.82
N GLN A 462 -29.88 -0.16 -3.90
CA GLN A 462 -28.88 0.03 -2.84
C GLN A 462 -29.53 0.56 -1.56
N THR A 463 -30.44 1.54 -1.66
CA THR A 463 -31.19 2.06 -0.50
C THR A 463 -31.99 0.95 0.20
N ARG A 464 -32.63 0.06 -0.55
CA ARG A 464 -33.37 -1.08 0.01
C ARG A 464 -32.44 -2.04 0.75
N VAL A 465 -31.23 -2.29 0.25
CA VAL A 465 -30.24 -3.12 0.95
C VAL A 465 -29.88 -2.51 2.30
N LEU A 466 -29.59 -1.20 2.35
CA LEU A 466 -29.27 -0.49 3.59
C LEU A 466 -30.44 -0.52 4.59
N LEU A 467 -31.66 -0.24 4.13
CA LEU A 467 -32.86 -0.28 4.98
C LEU A 467 -33.14 -1.68 5.54
N ARG A 468 -32.97 -2.73 4.73
CA ARG A 468 -33.11 -4.12 5.20
C ARG A 468 -32.07 -4.45 6.27
N HIS A 469 -30.83 -4.01 6.11
CA HIS A 469 -29.78 -4.23 7.10
C HIS A 469 -30.12 -3.54 8.43
N LEU A 470 -30.59 -2.29 8.39
CA LEU A 470 -31.02 -1.54 9.56
C LEU A 470 -32.24 -2.19 10.25
N ALA A 471 -33.22 -2.65 9.47
CA ALA A 471 -34.38 -3.38 10.01
C ALA A 471 -33.99 -4.73 10.63
N GLN A 472 -33.03 -5.44 10.03
CA GLN A 472 -32.52 -6.70 10.56
C GLN A 472 -31.77 -6.48 11.89
N TRP A 473 -30.88 -5.49 11.96
CA TRP A 473 -30.19 -5.12 13.19
C TRP A 473 -31.20 -4.80 14.31
N ALA A 474 -32.22 -4.01 13.99
CA ALA A 474 -33.25 -3.63 14.96
C ALA A 474 -34.03 -4.84 15.48
N LYS A 475 -34.38 -5.78 14.60
CA LYS A 475 -35.02 -7.05 14.97
C LYS A 475 -34.13 -7.88 15.89
N ASP A 476 -32.82 -7.89 15.67
CA ASP A 476 -31.89 -8.64 16.50
C ASP A 476 -31.65 -7.96 17.86
N ALA A 477 -31.59 -6.63 17.91
CA ALA A 477 -31.53 -5.86 19.15
C ALA A 477 -32.76 -6.10 20.05
N ASP A 478 -33.96 -6.18 19.44
CA ASP A 478 -35.20 -6.51 20.14
C ASP A 478 -35.19 -7.91 20.77
N LYS A 479 -34.62 -8.91 20.07
CA LYS A 479 -34.51 -10.26 20.62
C LYS A 479 -33.64 -10.28 21.87
N VAL A 480 -32.50 -9.58 21.83
CA VAL A 480 -31.57 -9.49 22.96
C VAL A 480 -32.25 -8.78 24.15
N ALA A 481 -32.95 -7.68 23.89
CA ALA A 481 -33.70 -6.96 24.93
C ALA A 481 -34.83 -7.82 25.52
N GLY A 482 -35.60 -8.52 24.68
CA GLY A 482 -36.67 -9.41 25.13
C GLY A 482 -36.18 -10.62 25.94
N THR A 483 -35.00 -11.15 25.65
CA THR A 483 -34.39 -12.22 26.48
C THR A 483 -33.89 -11.73 27.83
N ALA A 484 -33.50 -10.46 27.95
CA ALA A 484 -33.04 -9.88 29.21
C ALA A 484 -34.21 -9.52 30.16
N GLU A 485 -35.36 -9.11 29.63
CA GLU A 485 -36.54 -8.74 30.42
C GLU A 485 -37.26 -9.94 31.07
N VAL A 486 -37.15 -11.16 30.50
CA VAL A 486 -37.78 -12.38 31.06
C VAL A 486 -37.13 -12.85 32.38
N ALA A 487 -36.00 -12.27 32.78
CA ALA A 487 -35.29 -12.63 34.01
C ALA A 487 -35.69 -11.81 35.26
N GLY A 488 -36.64 -10.86 35.15
CA GLY A 488 -37.09 -10.02 36.28
C GLY A 488 -38.61 -10.11 36.51
N PRO A 489 -39.10 -10.32 37.76
CA PRO A 489 -40.53 -10.56 38.02
C PRO A 489 -41.47 -9.33 37.93
N ASP A 490 -40.97 -8.13 37.60
CA ASP A 490 -41.77 -6.88 37.59
C ASP A 490 -41.65 -6.04 36.30
N ALA A 491 -41.48 -6.67 35.13
CA ALA A 491 -41.35 -5.96 33.86
C ALA A 491 -42.71 -5.43 33.32
N THR A 492 -43.00 -4.15 33.56
CA THR A 492 -44.06 -3.40 32.87
C THR A 492 -43.66 -3.16 31.41
N ARG A 493 -44.37 -3.82 30.47
CA ARG A 493 -44.36 -3.67 28.99
C ARG A 493 -43.31 -2.68 28.45
N GLY A 494 -42.09 -3.18 28.23
CA GLY A 494 -41.01 -2.45 27.57
C GLY A 494 -41.41 -1.97 26.17
N GLY A 495 -41.23 -0.68 25.91
CA GLY A 495 -41.38 -0.11 24.57
C GLY A 495 -40.27 -0.63 23.66
N GLY A 496 -40.61 -1.56 22.75
CA GLY A 496 -39.69 -2.07 21.74
C GLY A 496 -39.04 -0.94 20.93
N TRP A 497 -37.91 -1.22 20.27
CA TRP A 497 -37.13 -0.23 19.49
C TRP A 497 -37.96 0.70 18.60
N LEU A 498 -39.10 0.22 18.09
CA LEU A 498 -40.03 0.99 17.26
C LEU A 498 -40.53 2.25 17.99
N ASN A 499 -40.77 2.16 19.30
CA ASN A 499 -41.15 3.31 20.14
C ASN A 499 -39.95 4.27 20.32
N ARG A 500 -38.72 3.75 20.48
CA ARG A 500 -37.51 4.59 20.56
C ARG A 500 -37.24 5.31 19.23
N LEU A 501 -37.62 4.71 18.11
CA LEU A 501 -37.50 5.31 16.78
C LEU A 501 -38.49 6.45 16.56
N THR A 502 -39.67 6.38 17.18
CA THR A 502 -40.62 7.51 17.23
C THR A 502 -40.22 8.62 18.21
N GLU A 503 -39.31 8.34 19.14
CA GLU A 503 -38.81 9.28 20.15
C GLU A 503 -37.52 10.01 19.73
N LEU A 504 -36.85 9.57 18.66
CA LEU A 504 -35.66 10.25 18.15
C LEU A 504 -36.00 11.70 17.75
N PRO A 505 -35.31 12.72 18.30
CA PRO A 505 -35.52 14.10 17.93
C PRO A 505 -34.98 14.29 16.51
N LEU A 506 -35.84 14.12 15.52
CA LEU A 506 -35.53 14.50 14.14
C LEU A 506 -35.32 16.04 14.02
N ASN A 507 -35.71 16.79 15.06
CA ASN A 507 -35.69 18.25 15.13
C ASN A 507 -34.31 18.79 15.55
N ALA A 508 -33.32 18.74 14.67
CA ALA A 508 -32.09 19.51 14.81
C ALA A 508 -31.92 20.50 13.66
N THR A 509 -32.89 21.41 13.51
CA THR A 509 -32.71 22.73 12.88
C THR A 509 -33.58 23.69 13.67
N GLY A 510 -32.96 24.70 14.29
CA GLY A 510 -33.64 25.67 15.15
C GLY A 510 -34.75 26.40 14.38
N GLY A 511 -35.99 26.26 14.84
CA GLY A 511 -37.15 26.93 14.29
C GLY A 511 -38.31 26.89 15.27
N LEU A 512 -38.82 28.07 15.61
CA LEU A 512 -39.88 28.37 16.59
C LEU A 512 -41.10 27.43 16.53
N VAL A 513 -41.49 26.86 17.67
CA VAL A 513 -42.75 26.12 17.85
C VAL A 513 -43.88 27.10 18.23
N ARG A 514 -45.00 27.09 17.49
CA ARG A 514 -46.29 27.62 17.95
C ARG A 514 -47.21 26.46 18.31
N ASN A 515 -47.74 26.50 19.53
CA ASN A 515 -48.67 25.50 20.06
C ASN A 515 -50.02 25.53 19.34
N ALA A 516 -50.57 24.36 19.01
CA ALA A 516 -51.99 24.18 18.73
C ALA A 516 -52.50 22.86 19.32
N SER A 517 -53.40 23.01 20.30
CA SER A 517 -54.55 22.20 20.69
C SER A 517 -54.48 20.66 20.66
N THR A 518 -54.73 20.09 21.84
CA THR A 518 -55.06 18.69 22.15
C THR A 518 -56.30 18.18 21.42
N ASP A 519 -56.19 17.04 20.72
CA ASP A 519 -57.31 16.11 20.54
C ASP A 519 -56.82 14.67 20.36
N VAL A 520 -57.62 13.71 20.81
CA VAL A 520 -57.25 12.31 21.09
C VAL A 520 -57.13 11.47 19.81
N SER A 521 -55.96 11.53 19.18
CA SER A 521 -55.40 10.50 18.29
C SER A 521 -53.92 10.79 18.17
N SER A 522 -53.03 9.88 18.59
CA SER A 522 -51.58 10.11 18.59
C SER A 522 -50.99 10.12 17.17
N ARG A 523 -51.29 11.19 16.43
CA ARG A 523 -50.57 11.63 15.23
C ARG A 523 -49.57 12.69 15.66
N VAL A 524 -48.29 12.35 15.66
CA VAL A 524 -47.22 13.35 15.84
C VAL A 524 -46.92 13.96 14.47
N GLN A 525 -47.35 15.19 14.26
CA GLN A 525 -47.07 15.97 13.05
C GLN A 525 -45.80 16.80 13.29
N VAL A 526 -44.72 16.50 12.57
CA VAL A 526 -43.49 17.30 12.59
C VAL A 526 -43.30 17.95 11.23
N VAL A 527 -43.37 19.28 11.20
CA VAL A 527 -43.28 20.08 9.98
C VAL A 527 -41.83 20.53 9.79
N TYR A 528 -41.18 20.09 8.70
CA TYR A 528 -39.89 20.63 8.24
C TYR A 528 -40.07 21.39 6.93
N PRO A 529 -39.12 22.29 6.56
CA PRO A 529 -39.19 23.05 5.31
C PRO A 529 -39.09 22.21 4.01
N SER A 530 -38.83 20.90 4.06
CA SER A 530 -38.57 20.13 2.83
C SER A 530 -38.76 18.60 2.89
N THR A 531 -39.32 18.02 3.95
CA THR A 531 -39.69 16.59 3.99
C THR A 531 -40.77 16.33 5.04
N ILE A 532 -41.79 15.52 4.72
CA ILE A 532 -42.81 15.05 5.68
C ILE A 532 -42.61 13.55 5.87
N VAL A 533 -42.45 13.10 7.12
CA VAL A 533 -42.41 11.67 7.47
C VAL A 533 -43.64 11.34 8.31
N TRP A 534 -44.41 10.36 7.88
CA TRP A 534 -45.55 9.83 8.63
C TRP A 534 -45.18 8.47 9.22
N VAL A 535 -45.34 8.30 10.53
CA VAL A 535 -45.28 6.99 11.20
C VAL A 535 -46.64 6.77 11.85
N SER A 536 -47.38 5.75 11.40
CA SER A 536 -48.69 5.41 11.93
C SER A 536 -48.67 4.01 12.54
N ARG A 537 -49.01 3.91 13.83
CA ARG A 537 -49.22 2.63 14.51
C ARG A 537 -50.69 2.23 14.37
N LYS A 538 -51.00 1.14 13.67
CA LYS A 538 -52.34 0.55 13.72
C LYS A 538 -52.42 -0.40 14.91
N THR A 539 -53.09 0.02 15.97
CA THR A 539 -53.60 -0.90 17.00
C THR A 539 -54.92 -1.47 16.50
N HIS A 540 -55.05 -2.80 16.53
CA HIS A 540 -56.28 -3.50 16.13
C HIS A 540 -57.45 -3.13 17.05
N SER A 541 -58.37 -2.29 16.57
CA SER A 541 -59.80 -2.37 16.91
C SER A 541 -60.62 -1.46 15.98
N SER A 542 -61.67 -2.06 15.42
CA SER A 542 -62.76 -1.47 14.61
C SER A 542 -62.45 -0.79 13.28
N CYS A 543 -63.14 -1.31 12.27
CA CYS A 543 -63.33 -0.74 10.95
C CYS A 543 -64.00 0.63 11.04
N ASP A 544 -63.39 1.66 10.47
CA ASP A 544 -64.13 2.77 9.87
C ASP A 544 -63.48 3.18 8.56
N ILE A 545 -64.27 3.05 7.49
CA ILE A 545 -63.94 3.40 6.12
C ILE A 545 -64.35 4.86 5.94
N VAL A 546 -63.38 5.78 5.88
CA VAL A 546 -63.62 7.11 5.32
C VAL A 546 -63.24 7.08 3.85
N ARG A 547 -64.25 6.88 3.01
CA ARG A 547 -64.21 7.01 1.54
C ARG A 547 -64.07 8.48 1.16
N CYS A 548 -63.09 8.79 0.30
CA CYS A 548 -63.21 9.89 -0.65
C CYS A 548 -62.84 9.37 -2.05
N LEU A 549 -63.84 9.47 -2.95
CA LEU A 549 -63.78 9.46 -4.43
C LEU A 549 -63.77 8.11 -5.19
N PRO A 550 -64.31 8.10 -6.43
CA PRO A 550 -65.14 7.00 -6.94
C PRO A 550 -64.39 6.00 -7.82
N ALA A 551 -64.91 4.78 -7.82
CA ALA A 551 -64.57 3.65 -8.70
C ALA A 551 -65.24 3.83 -10.10
N PRO A 552 -65.05 2.95 -11.13
CA PRO A 552 -64.77 1.50 -11.05
C PRO A 552 -63.62 1.03 -11.97
N LEU A 553 -62.92 -0.09 -11.75
CA LEU A 553 -63.36 -1.48 -11.87
C LEU A 553 -62.20 -2.38 -11.38
N PHE A 554 -62.44 -3.32 -10.47
CA PHE A 554 -62.18 -4.76 -10.66
C PHE A 554 -62.51 -5.53 -9.37
N LYS A 555 -63.10 -6.71 -9.57
CA LYS A 555 -63.72 -7.59 -8.58
C LYS A 555 -62.70 -8.27 -7.65
N SER A 556 -63.22 -8.55 -6.47
CA SER A 556 -62.71 -9.30 -5.33
C SER A 556 -62.01 -10.64 -5.60
N ALA A 557 -61.01 -10.94 -4.77
CA ALA A 557 -60.88 -12.24 -4.10
C ALA A 557 -60.23 -12.02 -2.73
N GLY A 558 -60.92 -12.45 -1.67
CA GLY A 558 -60.50 -12.26 -0.29
C GLY A 558 -59.50 -13.33 0.18
N ALA A 559 -58.55 -12.90 1.01
CA ALA A 559 -57.83 -13.76 1.94
C ALA A 559 -57.39 -12.90 3.14
N SER A 560 -57.88 -13.23 4.33
CA SER A 560 -57.43 -12.64 5.60
C SER A 560 -56.10 -13.27 6.01
N LEU A 561 -55.05 -12.47 6.12
CA LEU A 561 -53.78 -12.84 6.76
C LEU A 561 -53.44 -11.81 7.85
N PRO A 562 -53.05 -12.22 9.07
CA PRO A 562 -52.62 -11.30 10.10
C PRO A 562 -51.13 -10.98 9.87
N SER A 563 -50.82 -9.80 9.35
CA SER A 563 -49.45 -9.28 9.33
C SER A 563 -49.47 -7.78 9.64
N ALA A 564 -48.61 -7.34 10.54
CA ALA A 564 -48.49 -5.94 10.94
C ALA A 564 -47.74 -5.18 9.83
N HIS A 565 -48.44 -4.30 9.12
CA HIS A 565 -47.83 -3.46 8.08
C HIS A 565 -47.29 -2.16 8.69
N VAL A 566 -45.98 -1.92 8.53
CA VAL A 566 -45.37 -0.60 8.77
C VAL A 566 -45.20 0.10 7.42
N LEU A 567 -45.97 1.17 7.20
CA LEU A 567 -45.90 2.01 6.00
C LEU A 567 -44.99 3.20 6.29
N LEU A 568 -43.85 3.27 5.60
CA LEU A 568 -42.94 4.41 5.65
C LEU A 568 -43.08 5.21 4.34
N HIS A 569 -43.61 6.44 4.45
CA HIS A 569 -43.71 7.37 3.33
C HIS A 569 -42.46 8.27 3.28
N PHE A 570 -41.78 8.27 2.14
CA PHE A 570 -40.70 9.21 1.83
C PHE A 570 -41.11 10.04 0.61
N GLN A 571 -41.13 11.36 0.76
CA GLN A 571 -41.37 12.28 -0.34
C GLN A 571 -40.17 13.23 -0.46
N CYS A 572 -39.39 13.07 -1.53
CA CYS A 572 -38.22 13.90 -1.82
C CYS A 572 -38.64 15.06 -2.72
N ALA A 573 -38.36 16.31 -2.32
CA ALA A 573 -38.80 17.51 -3.04
C ALA A 573 -38.13 17.72 -4.42
N LEU A 574 -37.13 16.92 -4.78
CA LEU A 574 -36.38 17.05 -6.04
C LEU A 574 -36.80 16.03 -7.12
N CYS A 575 -37.81 15.20 -6.88
CA CYS A 575 -38.31 14.23 -7.88
C CYS A 575 -39.83 14.05 -7.76
N PRO A 576 -40.65 14.29 -8.81
CA PRO A 576 -42.11 14.28 -8.70
C PRO A 576 -42.75 12.88 -8.63
N ALA A 577 -41.95 11.81 -8.58
CA ALA A 577 -42.46 10.45 -8.44
C ALA A 577 -42.55 10.04 -6.97
N SER A 578 -43.77 9.97 -6.43
CA SER A 578 -44.03 9.38 -5.11
C SER A 578 -43.69 7.89 -5.11
N ALA A 579 -42.73 7.46 -4.29
CA ALA A 579 -42.46 6.04 -4.07
C ALA A 579 -43.04 5.62 -2.71
N ILE A 580 -44.08 4.79 -2.73
CA ILE A 580 -44.61 4.13 -1.54
C ILE A 580 -43.75 2.90 -1.28
N LEU A 581 -43.00 2.88 -0.18
CA LEU A 581 -42.23 1.71 0.23
C LEU A 581 -43.08 0.88 1.19
N HIS A 582 -43.66 -0.22 0.69
CA HIS A 582 -44.29 -1.23 1.56
C HIS A 582 -43.21 -2.09 2.20
N LEU A 583 -43.00 -1.93 3.50
CA LEU A 583 -42.22 -2.85 4.32
C LEU A 583 -43.20 -3.84 4.95
N LEU A 584 -43.20 -5.07 4.44
CA LEU A 584 -43.77 -6.24 5.12
C LEU A 584 -42.73 -6.68 6.16
N VAL A 585 -43.08 -6.64 7.45
CA VAL A 585 -42.29 -7.17 8.56
C VAL A 585 -42.87 -8.51 9.00
#